data_AF-A0A2W5MG18-F1
#
_entry.id   AF-A0A2W5MG18-F1
#
_cell.length_a   1.000
_cell.length_b   1.000
_cell.length_c   1.000
_cell.angle_alpha   90.00
_cell.angle_beta   90.00
_cell.angle_gamma   90.00
#
_symmetry.space_group_name_H-M   'P 1'
#
loop_
_entity.id
_entity.type
_entity.pdbx_description
1 polymer ?
#
loop_
_entity_poly.entity_id
_entity_poly.type
_entity_poly.pdbx_seq_one_letter_code
_entity_poly.pdbx_strand_id
1 'polypeptide(L)'
;MALLASIVVTVSTQAQEPTLQQDRKGRIVTIESAIGCPEKNALAMLLSGRDTKNKAEQDRDWKLFGKGCRFLGAGTWLHRKLKFVEVQGIQMVCAAEASYEDCLWVEASRFALDGSDAAKRELERLRTIEAAKIVVEDTADTRFGKVEFVRDDNEFKRYMRRSGVTIYKANNDVLGLEKFYALSSGDLLVVADHCGGSGCSEEYRLIWFPADRDGALVDLGMLRSGTEFKAQQVADEIIFDLGFVDRKPLQARFSGGQISYGAKSGAPERLDAGSCDFLFTEVLDRCKQAAGNCARTVEKILFDGPMAYYRSWAAISQDPNLNQPALEKACRSACLGRGKPVRKSFAAAVCSSAITR
;
A
#
# COMPACT_ATOMS: atom_id res chain seq x y z
N MET A 1 61.42 13.28 -6.49
CA MET A 1 61.01 12.55 -7.70
C MET A 1 60.89 11.08 -7.33
N ALA A 2 59.67 10.62 -7.06
CA ALA A 2 59.35 9.23 -6.79
C ALA A 2 58.03 8.92 -7.50
N LEU A 3 58.06 7.94 -8.39
CA LEU A 3 56.91 7.40 -9.11
C LEU A 3 55.98 6.70 -8.13
N LEU A 4 54.68 6.97 -8.20
CA LEU A 4 53.64 6.08 -7.68
C LEU A 4 52.82 5.59 -8.88
N ALA A 5 53.00 4.30 -9.18
CA ALA A 5 52.23 3.56 -10.16
C ALA A 5 50.83 3.29 -9.61
N SER A 6 49.80 3.64 -10.39
CA SER A 6 48.42 3.23 -10.14
C SER A 6 48.23 1.77 -10.52
N ILE A 7 47.82 0.95 -9.55
CA ILE A 7 47.39 -0.43 -9.79
C ILE A 7 45.97 -0.39 -10.34
N VAL A 8 45.79 -0.84 -11.58
CA VAL A 8 44.50 -1.14 -12.20
C VAL A 8 44.15 -2.59 -11.84
N VAL A 9 43.08 -2.79 -11.07
CA VAL A 9 42.51 -4.13 -10.84
C VAL A 9 41.38 -4.35 -11.84
N THR A 10 41.66 -5.09 -12.90
CA THR A 10 40.63 -5.70 -13.76
C THR A 10 40.14 -6.99 -13.09
N VAL A 11 38.89 -7.02 -12.66
CA VAL A 11 38.22 -8.26 -12.24
C VAL A 11 37.59 -8.90 -13.48
N SER A 12 38.19 -10.01 -13.91
CA SER A 12 37.66 -10.90 -14.94
C SER A 12 36.79 -11.96 -14.28
N THR A 13 35.47 -11.92 -14.48
CA THR A 13 34.56 -13.00 -14.08
C THR A 13 34.41 -13.99 -15.23
N GLN A 14 35.32 -14.96 -15.32
CA GLN A 14 35.03 -16.22 -16.01
C GLN A 14 34.63 -17.25 -14.98
N ALA A 15 33.40 -17.74 -15.07
CA ALA A 15 32.92 -18.88 -14.32
C ALA A 15 33.68 -20.13 -14.80
N GLN A 16 34.38 -20.79 -13.89
CA GLN A 16 35.03 -22.07 -14.15
C GLN A 16 34.06 -23.18 -13.77
N GLU A 17 33.71 -24.06 -14.71
CA GLU A 17 32.82 -25.19 -14.44
C GLU A 17 33.45 -26.19 -13.44
N PRO A 18 32.69 -26.73 -12.48
CA PRO A 18 33.22 -27.64 -11.48
C PRO A 18 33.56 -29.01 -12.08
N THR A 19 34.79 -29.47 -11.87
CA THR A 19 35.23 -30.82 -12.25
C THR A 19 34.74 -31.86 -11.25
N LEU A 20 33.96 -32.84 -11.72
CA LEU A 20 33.48 -33.95 -10.91
C LEU A 20 34.55 -35.06 -10.84
N GLN A 21 34.91 -35.51 -9.64
CA GLN A 21 35.67 -36.76 -9.47
C GLN A 21 34.88 -37.77 -8.64
N GLN A 22 35.01 -39.05 -9.01
CA GLN A 22 34.41 -40.16 -8.27
C GLN A 22 35.43 -40.78 -7.30
N ASP A 23 34.99 -41.03 -6.07
CA ASP A 23 35.78 -41.81 -5.12
C ASP A 23 35.82 -43.30 -5.51
N ARG A 24 36.69 -44.09 -4.85
CA ARG A 24 36.86 -45.53 -5.11
C ARG A 24 35.61 -46.39 -4.81
N LYS A 25 34.50 -45.79 -4.39
CA LYS A 25 33.19 -46.45 -4.21
C LYS A 25 32.14 -45.91 -5.20
N GLY A 26 32.54 -45.15 -6.22
CA GLY A 26 31.68 -44.66 -7.30
C GLY A 26 30.86 -43.42 -6.95
N ARG A 27 31.15 -42.70 -5.86
CA ARG A 27 30.41 -41.50 -5.47
C ARG A 27 31.06 -40.26 -6.05
N ILE A 28 30.26 -39.42 -6.71
CA ILE A 28 30.70 -38.13 -7.23
C ILE A 28 30.89 -37.16 -6.06
N VAL A 29 32.10 -36.61 -5.91
CA VAL A 29 32.43 -35.60 -4.88
C VAL A 29 32.82 -34.31 -5.59
N THR A 30 32.08 -33.25 -5.32
CA THR A 30 32.43 -31.88 -5.72
C THR A 30 33.38 -31.30 -4.67
N ILE A 31 34.60 -30.93 -5.05
CA ILE A 31 35.54 -30.25 -4.16
C ILE A 31 35.34 -28.75 -4.37
N GLU A 32 34.58 -28.09 -3.51
CA GLU A 32 34.58 -26.63 -3.42
C GLU A 32 35.58 -26.18 -2.35
N SER A 33 36.48 -25.29 -2.75
CA SER A 33 37.44 -24.62 -1.87
C SER A 33 36.72 -23.81 -0.79
N ALA A 34 37.03 -24.10 0.47
CA ALA A 34 36.48 -23.45 1.63
C ALA A 34 36.83 -21.94 1.70
N ILE A 35 35.81 -21.09 1.82
CA ILE A 35 35.70 -19.92 2.72
C ILE A 35 34.19 -19.60 2.83
N GLY A 36 33.60 -19.76 4.03
CA GLY A 36 32.21 -19.35 4.35
C GLY A 36 31.27 -20.51 4.70
N CYS A 37 30.82 -20.58 5.97
CA CYS A 37 30.01 -21.67 6.55
C CYS A 37 28.68 -21.95 5.81
N PRO A 38 28.24 -23.23 5.72
CA PRO A 38 26.96 -23.61 5.13
C PRO A 38 25.88 -23.94 6.19
N GLU A 39 24.86 -23.09 6.35
CA GLU A 39 23.64 -23.45 7.09
C GLU A 39 22.87 -24.61 6.42
N LYS A 40 23.06 -24.81 5.11
CA LYS A 40 22.41 -25.87 4.33
C LYS A 40 22.88 -27.29 4.71
N ASN A 41 24.12 -27.46 5.16
CA ASN A 41 24.64 -28.80 5.49
C ASN A 41 24.20 -29.29 6.87
N ALA A 42 23.96 -28.38 7.82
CA ALA A 42 23.44 -28.74 9.15
C ALA A 42 21.98 -29.24 9.04
N LEU A 43 21.17 -28.61 8.19
CA LEU A 43 19.77 -29.00 7.97
C LEU A 43 19.65 -30.30 7.15
N ALA A 44 20.50 -30.49 6.14
CA ALA A 44 20.54 -31.71 5.34
C ALA A 44 20.95 -32.95 6.16
N MET A 45 21.85 -32.79 7.14
CA MET A 45 22.21 -33.90 8.03
C MET A 45 21.14 -34.21 9.09
N LEU A 46 20.46 -33.18 9.63
CA LEU A 46 19.32 -33.34 10.57
C LEU A 46 18.17 -34.17 9.97
N LEU A 47 17.96 -34.06 8.65
CA LEU A 47 16.93 -34.79 7.91
C LEU A 47 17.40 -36.17 7.39
N SER A 48 18.71 -36.45 7.41
CA SER A 48 19.28 -37.74 7.01
C SER A 48 19.36 -38.77 8.14
N GLY A 49 19.00 -38.36 9.37
CA GLY A 49 18.92 -39.25 10.53
C GLY A 49 17.94 -40.38 10.22
N ARG A 50 18.49 -41.58 9.96
CA ARG A 50 17.69 -42.81 9.85
C ARG A 50 16.77 -42.88 11.06
N ASP A 51 15.54 -43.27 10.81
CA ASP A 51 14.49 -43.48 11.79
C ASP A 51 14.92 -44.55 12.81
N THR A 52 15.72 -44.15 13.81
CA THR A 52 16.17 -45.03 14.88
C THR A 52 15.26 -44.83 16.07
N LYS A 53 14.40 -45.83 16.31
CA LYS A 53 13.47 -45.88 17.45
C LYS A 53 14.17 -46.00 18.82
N ASN A 54 15.50 -45.85 18.89
CA ASN A 54 16.29 -46.03 20.10
C ASN A 54 16.92 -44.70 20.56
N LYS A 55 16.36 -44.17 21.65
CA LYS A 55 16.76 -42.91 22.29
C LYS A 55 18.25 -42.85 22.67
N ALA A 56 18.86 -43.99 22.97
CA ALA A 56 20.28 -44.06 23.36
C ALA A 56 21.25 -43.78 22.20
N GLU A 57 20.88 -44.11 20.95
CA GLU A 57 21.69 -43.78 19.78
C GLU A 57 21.54 -42.32 19.38
N GLN A 58 20.32 -41.77 19.48
CA GLN A 58 20.04 -40.35 19.30
C GLN A 58 20.90 -39.50 20.25
N ASP A 59 20.91 -39.83 21.54
CA ASP A 59 21.68 -39.09 22.56
C ASP A 59 23.21 -39.21 22.36
N ARG A 60 23.70 -40.29 21.73
CA ARG A 60 25.13 -40.49 21.41
C ARG A 60 25.56 -39.60 20.24
N ASP A 61 24.74 -39.50 19.20
CA ASP A 61 25.02 -38.69 18.02
C ASP A 61 24.96 -37.18 18.35
N TRP A 62 24.04 -36.78 19.24
CA TRP A 62 24.01 -35.42 19.80
C TRP A 62 25.25 -35.07 20.65
N LYS A 63 25.78 -36.02 21.42
CA LYS A 63 27.03 -35.82 22.20
C LYS A 63 28.28 -35.68 21.35
N LEU A 64 28.31 -36.28 20.15
CA LEU A 64 29.41 -36.12 19.19
C LEU A 64 29.38 -34.72 18.55
N PHE A 65 28.19 -34.17 18.32
CA PHE A 65 28.00 -32.81 17.78
C PHE A 65 28.53 -31.72 18.75
N GLY A 66 28.29 -31.88 20.05
CA GLY A 66 28.71 -30.92 21.08
C GLY A 66 30.24 -30.80 21.28
N LYS A 67 31.05 -31.69 20.69
CA LYS A 67 32.52 -31.65 20.82
C LYS A 67 33.24 -30.98 19.63
N GLY A 68 32.56 -30.75 18.51
CA GLY A 68 33.19 -30.27 17.26
C GLY A 68 33.15 -28.76 17.03
N CYS A 69 32.31 -28.01 17.74
CA CYS A 69 32.17 -26.56 17.56
C CYS A 69 32.52 -25.81 18.85
N ARG A 70 33.80 -25.43 19.01
CA ARG A 70 34.16 -24.41 20.02
C ARG A 70 33.86 -23.03 19.45
N PHE A 71 32.69 -22.49 19.78
CA PHE A 71 32.36 -21.09 19.55
C PHE A 71 33.02 -20.21 20.63
N LEU A 72 33.78 -19.20 20.20
CA LEU A 72 34.08 -18.02 21.00
C LEU A 72 32.82 -17.16 21.03
N GLY A 73 32.23 -17.00 22.21
CA GLY A 73 31.37 -15.88 22.59
C GLY A 73 30.00 -15.78 21.91
N ALA A 74 29.00 -16.46 22.47
CA ALA A 74 27.58 -16.04 22.61
C ALA A 74 26.71 -17.29 22.79
N GLY A 75 26.83 -17.96 23.94
CA GLY A 75 25.85 -18.96 24.34
C GLY A 75 24.55 -18.25 24.74
N THR A 76 23.43 -18.63 24.10
CA THR A 76 22.01 -18.66 24.58
C THR A 76 20.95 -18.27 23.53
N TRP A 77 20.86 -18.90 22.35
CA TRP A 77 19.69 -18.64 21.44
C TRP A 77 19.10 -19.84 20.67
N LEU A 78 19.44 -21.08 21.01
CA LEU A 78 18.84 -22.28 20.38
C LEU A 78 18.20 -23.22 21.40
N HIS A 79 17.22 -22.70 22.12
CA HIS A 79 16.19 -23.47 22.81
C HIS A 79 14.82 -22.82 22.59
N ARG A 80 14.41 -22.67 21.32
CA ARG A 80 13.04 -22.24 20.98
C ARG A 80 12.28 -23.38 20.29
N LYS A 81 11.04 -23.58 20.77
CA LYS A 81 10.13 -24.69 20.47
C LYS A 81 9.73 -24.69 18.99
N LEU A 82 9.77 -25.84 18.33
CA LEU A 82 9.10 -26.05 17.03
C LEU A 82 7.59 -26.22 17.27
N LYS A 83 6.77 -25.74 16.34
CA LYS A 83 5.32 -25.99 16.32
C LYS A 83 4.93 -26.75 15.05
N PHE A 84 4.01 -27.68 15.20
CA PHE A 84 3.36 -28.37 14.08
C PHE A 84 2.03 -27.66 13.80
N VAL A 85 1.79 -27.28 12.55
CA VAL A 85 0.57 -26.61 12.10
C VAL A 85 -0.02 -27.41 10.95
N GLU A 86 -1.31 -27.71 11.01
CA GLU A 86 -2.01 -28.44 9.96
C GLU A 86 -2.78 -27.47 9.08
N VAL A 87 -2.49 -27.46 7.78
CA VAL A 87 -3.20 -26.63 6.79
C VAL A 87 -3.70 -27.54 5.69
N GLN A 88 -5.04 -27.59 5.52
CA GLN A 88 -5.71 -28.41 4.51
C GLN A 88 -5.31 -29.91 4.52
N GLY A 89 -5.07 -30.47 5.72
CA GLY A 89 -4.71 -31.88 5.91
C GLY A 89 -3.20 -32.18 5.79
N ILE A 90 -2.36 -31.16 5.68
CA ILE A 90 -0.90 -31.27 5.55
C ILE A 90 -0.23 -30.73 6.81
N GLN A 91 0.65 -31.52 7.44
CA GLN A 91 1.40 -31.12 8.64
C GLN A 91 2.68 -30.36 8.27
N MET A 92 2.71 -29.08 8.62
CA MET A 92 3.87 -28.19 8.46
C MET A 92 4.65 -28.06 9.78
N VAL A 93 5.97 -27.89 9.69
CA VAL A 93 6.83 -27.62 10.85
C VAL A 93 7.35 -26.19 10.74
N CYS A 94 6.99 -25.36 11.72
CA CYS A 94 7.39 -23.95 11.77
C CYS A 94 8.25 -23.66 13.01
N ALA A 95 9.18 -22.71 12.89
CA ALA A 95 9.74 -22.04 14.06
C ALA A 95 8.63 -21.26 14.79
N ALA A 96 8.57 -21.29 16.11
CA ALA A 96 7.42 -20.76 16.88
C ALA A 96 7.11 -19.26 16.69
N GLU A 97 7.99 -18.50 16.03
CA GLU A 97 7.87 -17.06 15.75
C GLU A 97 7.98 -16.70 14.26
N ALA A 98 8.03 -17.69 13.38
CA ALA A 98 8.03 -17.49 11.93
C ALA A 98 6.66 -16.96 11.46
N SER A 99 6.68 -15.99 10.53
CA SER A 99 5.48 -15.59 9.81
C SER A 99 5.03 -16.71 8.85
N TYR A 100 3.80 -16.66 8.33
CA TYR A 100 3.31 -17.70 7.40
C TYR A 100 4.20 -17.82 6.15
N GLU A 101 4.81 -16.71 5.71
CA GLU A 101 5.77 -16.64 4.60
C GLU A 101 7.07 -17.43 4.87
N ASP A 102 7.49 -17.52 6.13
CA ASP A 102 8.71 -18.24 6.53
C ASP A 102 8.48 -19.77 6.66
N CYS A 103 7.22 -20.23 6.69
CA CYS A 103 6.88 -21.65 6.79
C CYS A 103 6.90 -22.40 5.45
N LEU A 104 7.12 -21.71 4.32
CA LEU A 104 6.94 -22.27 2.97
C LEU A 104 8.09 -23.13 2.43
N TRP A 105 9.27 -23.14 3.07
CA TRP A 105 10.45 -23.79 2.48
C TRP A 105 10.68 -25.25 2.88
N VAL A 106 9.94 -25.78 3.85
CA VAL A 106 10.23 -27.11 4.42
C VAL A 106 9.65 -28.26 3.57
N GLU A 107 8.46 -28.11 2.99
CA GLU A 107 7.87 -29.17 2.16
C GLU A 107 8.34 -29.16 0.70
N ALA A 108 8.56 -27.98 0.11
CA ALA A 108 9.16 -27.87 -1.22
C ALA A 108 10.53 -28.58 -1.29
N SER A 109 11.30 -28.52 -0.20
CA SER A 109 12.57 -29.23 -0.05
C SER A 109 12.40 -30.76 0.00
N ARG A 110 11.29 -31.26 0.58
CA ARG A 110 10.99 -32.69 0.66
C ARG A 110 10.54 -33.25 -0.70
N PHE A 111 9.75 -32.49 -1.46
CA PHE A 111 9.34 -32.85 -2.82
C PHE A 111 10.48 -32.73 -3.84
N ALA A 112 11.37 -31.75 -3.69
CA ALA A 112 12.55 -31.60 -4.53
C ALA A 112 13.55 -32.78 -4.40
N LEU A 113 13.55 -33.48 -3.26
CA LEU A 113 14.42 -34.63 -3.02
C LEU A 113 13.85 -35.97 -3.54
N ASP A 114 12.53 -36.08 -3.74
CA ASP A 114 11.89 -37.32 -4.21
C ASP A 114 12.00 -37.51 -5.73
N GLY A 115 12.24 -36.43 -6.49
CA GLY A 115 12.53 -36.48 -7.93
C GLY A 115 11.40 -37.03 -8.84
N SER A 116 10.30 -37.48 -8.25
CA SER A 116 9.18 -38.11 -8.93
C SER A 116 8.42 -37.13 -9.83
N ASP A 117 7.84 -37.62 -10.93
CA ASP A 117 7.04 -36.78 -11.84
C ASP A 117 5.77 -36.25 -11.19
N ALA A 118 5.31 -36.87 -10.10
CA ALA A 118 4.22 -36.36 -9.27
C ALA A 118 4.69 -35.14 -8.45
N ALA A 119 5.87 -35.22 -7.83
CA ALA A 119 6.47 -34.10 -7.09
C ALA A 119 6.76 -32.91 -8.00
N LYS A 120 7.29 -33.14 -9.21
CA LYS A 120 7.52 -32.06 -10.20
C LYS A 120 6.22 -31.40 -10.66
N ARG A 121 5.16 -32.18 -10.88
CA ARG A 121 3.84 -31.65 -11.26
C ARG A 121 3.17 -30.88 -10.14
N GLU A 122 3.29 -31.32 -8.90
CA GLU A 122 2.74 -30.56 -7.76
C GLU A 122 3.56 -29.31 -7.47
N LEU A 123 4.90 -29.36 -7.61
CA LEU A 123 5.74 -28.17 -7.52
C LEU A 123 5.42 -27.16 -8.64
N GLU A 124 5.18 -27.64 -9.86
CA GLU A 124 4.76 -26.78 -10.98
C GLU A 124 3.34 -26.23 -10.78
N ARG A 125 2.42 -27.03 -10.23
CA ARG A 125 1.07 -26.59 -9.85
C ARG A 125 1.13 -25.52 -8.76
N LEU A 126 1.95 -25.72 -7.73
CA LEU A 126 2.18 -24.75 -6.67
C LEU A 126 2.84 -23.47 -7.21
N ARG A 127 3.85 -23.58 -8.09
CA ARG A 127 4.43 -22.41 -8.79
C ARG A 127 3.43 -21.69 -9.69
N THR A 128 2.48 -22.40 -10.27
CA THR A 128 1.40 -21.81 -11.09
C THR A 128 0.35 -21.13 -10.21
N ILE A 129 0.12 -21.63 -8.99
CA ILE A 129 -0.75 -21.01 -7.97
C ILE A 129 -0.04 -19.82 -7.30
N GLU A 130 1.27 -19.89 -7.12
CA GLU A 130 2.14 -18.91 -6.45
C GLU A 130 2.73 -17.87 -7.41
N ALA A 131 2.52 -18.03 -8.72
CA ALA A 131 2.64 -16.95 -9.69
C ALA A 131 1.54 -15.92 -9.36
N ALA A 132 1.82 -15.10 -8.35
CA ALA A 132 0.99 -14.02 -7.87
C ALA A 132 0.41 -13.31 -9.09
N LYS A 133 -0.91 -13.28 -9.18
CA LYS A 133 -1.59 -12.59 -10.26
C LYS A 133 -1.49 -11.10 -9.97
N ILE A 134 -0.32 -10.57 -10.27
CA ILE A 134 0.02 -9.16 -10.15
C ILE A 134 -0.65 -8.48 -11.33
N VAL A 135 -1.69 -7.70 -11.05
CA VAL A 135 -2.43 -6.94 -12.03
C VAL A 135 -1.90 -5.52 -12.02
N VAL A 136 -1.39 -5.04 -13.15
CA VAL A 136 -1.08 -3.61 -13.32
C VAL A 136 -2.40 -2.88 -13.52
N GLU A 137 -2.74 -1.99 -12.59
CA GLU A 137 -3.97 -1.21 -12.59
C GLU A 137 -3.77 0.16 -13.27
N ASP A 138 -2.61 0.78 -13.08
CA ASP A 138 -2.27 2.08 -13.68
C ASP A 138 -0.75 2.28 -13.81
N THR A 139 -0.33 3.29 -14.58
CA THR A 139 1.09 3.59 -14.82
C THR A 139 1.34 5.08 -15.00
N ALA A 140 2.51 5.56 -14.54
CA ALA A 140 3.01 6.91 -14.79
C ALA A 140 4.41 6.88 -15.41
N ASP A 141 4.61 7.56 -16.53
CA ASP A 141 5.91 7.70 -17.17
C ASP A 141 6.66 8.91 -16.58
N THR A 142 7.48 8.66 -15.55
CA THR A 142 8.34 9.68 -14.95
C THR A 142 9.68 9.79 -15.71
N ARG A 143 10.40 10.89 -15.56
CA ARG A 143 11.76 11.07 -16.12
C ARG A 143 12.77 10.06 -15.57
N PHE A 144 12.45 9.41 -14.45
CA PHE A 144 13.29 8.38 -13.81
C PHE A 144 12.82 6.96 -14.13
N GLY A 145 11.93 6.82 -15.11
CA GLY A 145 11.35 5.56 -15.54
C GLY A 145 9.88 5.41 -15.16
N LYS A 146 9.31 4.31 -15.65
CA LYS A 146 7.89 4.00 -15.48
C LYS A 146 7.59 3.56 -14.04
N VAL A 147 6.58 4.16 -13.45
CA VAL A 147 5.98 3.75 -12.18
C VAL A 147 4.71 2.98 -12.47
N GLU A 148 4.55 1.81 -11.86
CA GLU A 148 3.41 0.92 -12.05
C GLU A 148 2.64 0.79 -10.73
N PHE A 149 1.33 1.00 -10.78
CA PHE A 149 0.40 0.76 -9.68
C PHE A 149 -0.14 -0.66 -9.87
N VAL A 150 0.17 -1.54 -8.93
CA VAL A 150 -0.14 -2.96 -9.07
C VAL A 150 -0.95 -3.47 -7.89
N ARG A 151 -1.88 -4.38 -8.18
CA ARG A 151 -2.63 -5.15 -7.20
C ARG A 151 -2.14 -6.58 -7.17
N ASP A 152 -1.82 -7.05 -5.98
CA ASP A 152 -1.60 -8.46 -5.70
C ASP A 152 -2.93 -9.10 -5.32
N ASP A 153 -3.49 -9.92 -6.22
CA ASP A 153 -4.76 -10.62 -6.02
C ASP A 153 -4.70 -11.62 -4.85
N ASN A 154 -3.52 -12.11 -4.47
CA ASN A 154 -3.39 -13.09 -3.39
C ASN A 154 -3.40 -12.43 -2.02
N GLU A 155 -2.73 -11.27 -1.89
CA GLU A 155 -2.66 -10.54 -0.62
C GLU A 155 -3.76 -9.49 -0.46
N PHE A 156 -4.52 -9.21 -1.52
CA PHE A 156 -5.40 -8.05 -1.63
C PHE A 156 -4.67 -6.74 -1.30
N LYS A 157 -3.37 -6.69 -1.57
CA LYS A 157 -2.50 -5.53 -1.34
C LYS A 157 -2.20 -4.81 -2.63
N ARG A 158 -1.95 -3.51 -2.52
CA ARG A 158 -1.53 -2.68 -3.64
C ARG A 158 -0.18 -2.05 -3.39
N TYR A 159 0.55 -1.88 -4.48
CA TYR A 159 1.94 -1.47 -4.48
C TYR A 159 2.20 -0.46 -5.60
N MET A 160 3.14 0.45 -5.39
CA MET A 160 3.81 1.13 -6.49
C MET A 160 5.15 0.43 -6.75
N ARG A 161 5.45 0.19 -8.02
CA ARG A 161 6.70 -0.39 -8.47
C ARG A 161 7.41 0.52 -9.45
N ARG A 162 8.73 0.48 -9.44
CA ARG A 162 9.57 1.06 -10.49
C ARG A 162 10.66 0.06 -10.86
N SER A 163 10.77 -0.25 -12.15
CA SER A 163 11.71 -1.26 -12.66
C SER A 163 11.57 -2.61 -11.94
N GLY A 164 10.33 -3.02 -11.64
CA GLY A 164 10.02 -4.27 -10.93
C GLY A 164 10.21 -4.24 -9.41
N VAL A 165 10.81 -3.19 -8.85
CA VAL A 165 11.04 -3.05 -7.40
C VAL A 165 9.89 -2.29 -6.75
N THR A 166 9.33 -2.82 -5.66
CA THR A 166 8.35 -2.11 -4.84
C THR A 166 8.97 -0.88 -4.19
N ILE A 167 8.44 0.30 -4.52
CA ILE A 167 8.88 1.59 -3.96
C ILE A 167 7.89 2.15 -2.94
N TYR A 168 6.66 1.65 -2.92
CA TYR A 168 5.64 2.03 -1.95
C TYR A 168 4.61 0.91 -1.78
N LYS A 169 4.13 0.70 -0.54
CA LYS A 169 3.05 -0.24 -0.18
C LYS A 169 1.87 0.57 0.35
N ALA A 170 0.68 0.34 -0.20
CA ALA A 170 -0.54 1.01 0.24
C ALA A 170 -0.78 0.75 1.73
N ASN A 171 -1.19 1.79 2.45
CA ASN A 171 -1.66 1.61 3.83
C ASN A 171 -3.10 1.09 3.84
N ASN A 172 -3.86 1.44 2.81
CA ASN A 172 -5.28 1.16 2.71
C ASN A 172 -5.61 0.21 1.54
N ASP A 173 -6.91 -0.03 1.37
CA ASP A 173 -7.46 -0.94 0.35
C ASP A 173 -7.47 -0.36 -1.06
N VAL A 174 -7.20 0.93 -1.26
CA VAL A 174 -7.11 1.55 -2.59
C VAL A 174 -5.75 2.19 -2.76
N LEU A 175 -5.17 2.00 -3.93
CA LEU A 175 -3.97 2.68 -4.38
C LEU A 175 -4.13 2.98 -5.87
N GLY A 176 -4.05 4.24 -6.26
CA GLY A 176 -4.19 4.62 -7.66
C GLY A 176 -3.53 5.95 -7.97
N LEU A 177 -3.18 6.16 -9.22
CA LEU A 177 -2.69 7.44 -9.68
C LEU A 177 -3.86 8.40 -9.84
N GLU A 178 -3.89 9.47 -9.05
CA GLU A 178 -4.86 10.55 -9.23
C GLU A 178 -4.34 11.54 -10.27
N LYS A 179 -3.07 11.95 -10.13
CA LYS A 179 -2.46 12.92 -11.03
C LYS A 179 -0.94 12.83 -11.07
N PHE A 180 -0.37 13.19 -12.21
CA PHE A 180 1.06 13.34 -12.41
C PHE A 180 1.38 14.78 -12.84
N TYR A 181 2.45 15.34 -12.27
CA TYR A 181 2.99 16.66 -12.62
C TYR A 181 4.49 16.56 -12.90
N ALA A 182 4.89 16.95 -14.11
CA ALA A 182 6.29 17.12 -14.48
C ALA A 182 6.71 18.58 -14.19
N LEU A 183 7.72 18.75 -13.33
CA LEU A 183 8.22 20.06 -12.88
C LEU A 183 9.70 20.20 -13.21
N SER A 184 10.24 21.42 -13.31
CA SER A 184 11.68 21.58 -13.56
C SER A 184 12.53 20.89 -12.50
N SER A 185 12.11 20.96 -11.22
CA SER A 185 12.81 20.37 -10.07
C SER A 185 12.64 18.85 -9.92
N GLY A 186 11.79 18.19 -10.71
CA GLY A 186 11.49 16.76 -10.58
C GLY A 186 10.04 16.41 -10.93
N ASP A 187 9.60 15.23 -10.53
CA ASP A 187 8.28 14.69 -10.88
C ASP A 187 7.43 14.41 -9.63
N LEU A 188 6.19 14.92 -9.60
CA LEU A 188 5.25 14.74 -8.49
C LEU A 188 4.11 13.82 -8.90
N LEU A 189 3.90 12.75 -8.13
CA LEU A 189 2.71 11.91 -8.21
C LEU A 189 1.78 12.25 -7.05
N VAL A 190 0.51 12.41 -7.39
CA VAL A 190 -0.60 12.43 -6.45
C VAL A 190 -1.25 11.05 -6.51
N VAL A 191 -1.25 10.37 -5.38
CA VAL A 191 -1.66 8.97 -5.28
C VAL A 191 -2.84 8.88 -4.33
N ALA A 192 -3.97 8.36 -4.80
CA ALA A 192 -5.08 8.00 -3.92
C ALA A 192 -4.65 6.81 -3.05
N ASP A 193 -4.69 6.95 -1.72
CA ASP A 193 -4.39 5.88 -0.73
C ASP A 193 -5.45 5.93 0.37
N HIS A 194 -6.64 5.39 0.10
CA HIS A 194 -7.79 5.46 1.00
C HIS A 194 -8.49 4.10 1.13
N CYS A 195 -9.38 3.95 2.12
CA CYS A 195 -10.00 2.66 2.46
C CYS A 195 -11.10 2.16 1.49
N GLY A 196 -11.28 2.77 0.32
CA GLY A 196 -12.18 2.31 -0.76
C GLY A 196 -13.71 2.30 -0.51
N GLY A 197 -14.16 2.35 0.74
CA GLY A 197 -15.57 2.39 1.10
C GLY A 197 -16.23 3.76 0.90
N SER A 198 -17.56 3.76 0.77
CA SER A 198 -18.37 5.00 0.60
C SER A 198 -18.31 5.99 1.77
N GLY A 199 -17.80 5.56 2.93
CA GLY A 199 -17.53 6.40 4.09
C GLY A 199 -16.07 6.85 4.25
N CYS A 200 -15.17 6.40 3.37
CA CYS A 200 -13.76 6.78 3.41
C CYS A 200 -13.59 8.22 2.95
N SER A 201 -12.75 8.99 3.66
CA SER A 201 -12.31 10.30 3.20
C SER A 201 -11.49 10.17 1.92
N GLU A 202 -11.59 11.16 1.03
CA GLU A 202 -10.63 11.33 -0.07
C GLU A 202 -9.26 11.70 0.54
N GLU A 203 -8.33 10.76 0.47
CA GLU A 203 -6.97 10.93 0.98
C GLU A 203 -5.95 10.68 -0.13
N TYR A 204 -5.07 11.66 -0.33
CA TYR A 204 -4.11 11.69 -1.42
C TYR A 204 -2.69 11.80 -0.87
N ARG A 205 -1.87 10.78 -1.09
CA ARG A 205 -0.45 10.81 -0.78
C ARG A 205 0.34 11.53 -1.88
N LEU A 206 1.29 12.35 -1.48
CA LEU A 206 2.17 13.07 -2.40
C LEU A 206 3.54 12.40 -2.45
N ILE A 207 3.87 11.83 -3.60
CA ILE A 207 5.13 11.14 -3.84
C ILE A 207 5.97 11.98 -4.81
N TRP A 208 7.14 12.41 -4.37
CA TRP A 208 8.03 13.29 -5.12
C TRP A 208 9.30 12.56 -5.53
N PHE A 209 9.71 12.76 -6.78
CA PHE A 209 10.99 12.31 -7.31
C PHE A 209 11.84 13.54 -7.68
N PRO A 210 12.77 13.97 -6.81
CA PRO A 210 13.64 15.12 -7.07
C PRO A 210 14.61 14.85 -8.23
N ALA A 211 14.80 15.84 -9.10
CA ALA A 211 15.78 15.81 -10.19
C ALA A 211 17.23 15.77 -9.71
N ASP A 212 17.51 16.35 -8.54
CA ASP A 212 18.84 16.40 -7.94
C ASP A 212 19.24 15.12 -7.19
N ARG A 213 18.35 14.12 -7.11
CA ARG A 213 18.57 12.87 -6.35
C ARG A 213 18.39 11.60 -7.15
N ASP A 214 18.58 11.67 -8.47
CA ASP A 214 18.52 10.51 -9.38
C ASP A 214 17.26 9.65 -9.18
N GLY A 215 16.12 10.33 -9.00
CA GLY A 215 14.84 9.67 -8.81
C GLY A 215 14.69 8.98 -7.45
N ALA A 216 15.39 9.39 -6.40
CA ALA A 216 15.05 8.97 -5.04
C ALA A 216 13.58 9.31 -4.71
N LEU A 217 12.87 8.39 -4.08
CA LEU A 217 11.49 8.64 -3.65
C LEU A 217 11.48 9.49 -2.38
N VAL A 218 10.67 10.54 -2.36
CA VAL A 218 10.38 11.35 -1.18
C VAL A 218 8.86 11.32 -0.95
N ASP A 219 8.43 10.72 0.16
CA ASP A 219 7.04 10.79 0.62
C ASP A 219 6.83 12.12 1.35
N LEU A 220 5.99 12.99 0.79
CA LEU A 220 5.68 14.30 1.35
C LEU A 220 4.46 14.26 2.29
N GLY A 221 3.91 13.06 2.52
CA GLY A 221 2.75 12.83 3.38
C GLY A 221 1.42 12.85 2.63
N MET A 222 0.34 12.98 3.41
CA MET A 222 -1.03 12.92 2.92
C MET A 222 -1.69 14.30 2.90
N LEU A 223 -2.40 14.58 1.81
CA LEU A 223 -3.39 15.63 1.69
C LEU A 223 -4.78 15.04 1.88
N ARG A 224 -5.61 15.74 2.66
CA ARG A 224 -7.02 15.45 2.80
C ARG A 224 -7.80 16.52 2.06
N SER A 225 -8.59 16.11 1.07
CA SER A 225 -9.56 16.99 0.43
C SER A 225 -10.93 16.76 1.05
N GLY A 226 -11.63 17.85 1.39
CA GLY A 226 -13.02 17.74 1.84
C GLY A 226 -13.95 17.16 0.77
N THR A 227 -13.62 17.40 -0.50
CA THR A 227 -14.40 16.97 -1.68
C THR A 227 -13.52 16.22 -2.68
N GLU A 228 -13.97 16.12 -3.93
CA GLU A 228 -13.16 15.76 -5.10
C GLU A 228 -11.78 16.45 -5.10
N PHE A 229 -10.76 15.74 -5.60
CA PHE A 229 -9.43 16.29 -5.82
C PHE A 229 -9.46 17.44 -6.82
N LYS A 230 -8.95 18.60 -6.40
CA LYS A 230 -8.81 19.77 -7.27
C LYS A 230 -7.42 20.36 -7.09
N ALA A 231 -6.69 20.45 -8.18
CA ALA A 231 -5.36 21.03 -8.19
C ALA A 231 -5.07 21.73 -9.52
N GLN A 232 -4.22 22.76 -9.46
CA GLN A 232 -3.78 23.52 -10.62
C GLN A 232 -2.26 23.66 -10.60
N GLN A 233 -1.63 23.51 -11.76
CA GLN A 233 -0.21 23.80 -11.95
C GLN A 233 -0.04 25.21 -12.48
N VAL A 234 0.79 26.01 -11.81
CA VAL A 234 1.20 27.35 -12.25
C VAL A 234 2.72 27.36 -12.33
N ALA A 235 3.26 27.23 -13.54
CA ALA A 235 4.68 26.98 -13.78
C ALA A 235 5.17 25.74 -12.99
N ASP A 236 6.09 25.93 -12.04
CA ASP A 236 6.66 24.87 -11.21
C ASP A 236 5.99 24.75 -9.82
N GLU A 237 4.89 25.46 -9.58
CA GLU A 237 4.10 25.35 -8.35
C GLU A 237 2.80 24.57 -8.61
N ILE A 238 2.46 23.64 -7.71
CA ILE A 238 1.16 22.98 -7.71
C ILE A 238 0.33 23.51 -6.55
N ILE A 239 -0.87 24.01 -6.83
CA ILE A 239 -1.80 24.53 -5.84
C ILE A 239 -2.96 23.54 -5.72
N PHE A 240 -3.10 22.93 -4.56
CA PHE A 240 -4.16 21.99 -4.20
C PHE A 240 -5.26 22.74 -3.46
N ASP A 241 -6.50 22.58 -3.91
CA ASP A 241 -7.68 23.03 -3.18
C ASP A 241 -8.06 21.95 -2.16
N LEU A 242 -8.05 22.31 -0.88
CA LEU A 242 -8.39 21.40 0.21
C LEU A 242 -9.83 21.60 0.70
N GLY A 243 -10.60 22.47 0.04
CA GLY A 243 -11.96 22.83 0.42
C GLY A 243 -11.99 23.79 1.60
N PHE A 244 -12.94 23.57 2.52
CA PHE A 244 -13.18 24.45 3.67
C PHE A 244 -12.99 23.71 4.99
N VAL A 245 -12.28 24.36 5.92
CA VAL A 245 -12.12 23.92 7.31
C VAL A 245 -12.48 25.10 8.20
N ASP A 246 -13.36 24.90 9.18
CA ASP A 246 -13.89 25.96 10.03
C ASP A 246 -14.41 27.18 9.23
N ARG A 247 -15.09 26.89 8.11
CA ARG A 247 -15.60 27.89 7.14
C ARG A 247 -14.55 28.75 6.46
N LYS A 248 -13.27 28.38 6.52
CA LYS A 248 -12.17 29.06 5.85
C LYS A 248 -11.67 28.20 4.69
N PRO A 249 -11.50 28.77 3.49
CA PRO A 249 -10.98 28.01 2.38
C PRO A 249 -9.49 27.74 2.61
N LEU A 250 -9.09 26.48 2.48
CA LEU A 250 -7.74 26.01 2.71
C LEU A 250 -7.13 25.54 1.39
N GLN A 251 -5.86 25.88 1.17
CA GLN A 251 -5.08 25.35 0.05
C GLN A 251 -3.74 24.83 0.55
N ALA A 252 -3.19 23.86 -0.15
CA ALA A 252 -1.79 23.48 -0.05
C ALA A 252 -1.05 23.89 -1.32
N ARG A 253 0.22 24.23 -1.20
CA ARG A 253 1.10 24.57 -2.32
C ARG A 253 2.33 23.71 -2.25
N PHE A 254 2.61 23.02 -3.34
CA PHE A 254 3.87 22.31 -3.55
C PHE A 254 4.81 23.16 -4.40
N SER A 255 6.04 23.35 -3.92
CA SER A 255 7.11 23.99 -4.68
C SER A 255 8.46 23.46 -4.20
N GLY A 256 9.30 23.02 -5.14
CA GLY A 256 10.69 22.63 -4.85
C GLY A 256 10.88 21.54 -3.78
N GLY A 257 9.95 20.58 -3.69
CA GLY A 257 10.02 19.51 -2.69
C GLY A 257 9.43 19.86 -1.32
N GLN A 258 8.78 21.02 -1.17
CA GLN A 258 8.13 21.44 0.06
C GLN A 258 6.64 21.66 -0.14
N ILE A 259 5.86 21.37 0.91
CA ILE A 259 4.43 21.69 0.99
C ILE A 259 4.24 22.82 1.99
N SER A 260 3.51 23.85 1.58
CA SER A 260 3.03 24.91 2.47
C SER A 260 1.50 24.92 2.48
N TYR A 261 0.93 25.22 3.64
CA TYR A 261 -0.52 25.33 3.82
C TYR A 261 -0.89 26.78 4.07
N GLY A 262 -2.03 27.21 3.53
CA GLY A 262 -2.50 28.58 3.75
C GLY A 262 -3.96 28.77 3.39
N ALA A 263 -4.48 29.94 3.73
CA ALA A 263 -5.80 30.34 3.29
C ALA A 263 -5.82 30.55 1.76
N LYS A 264 -6.90 30.14 1.11
CA LYS A 264 -7.16 30.51 -0.28
C LYS A 264 -7.60 31.97 -0.33
N SER A 265 -6.92 32.79 -1.12
CA SER A 265 -7.33 34.17 -1.38
C SER A 265 -8.56 34.18 -2.29
N GLY A 266 -9.60 34.94 -1.92
CA GLY A 266 -10.81 35.10 -2.73
C GLY A 266 -11.75 33.90 -2.69
N ALA A 267 -12.36 33.63 -1.54
CA ALA A 267 -13.42 32.63 -1.43
C ALA A 267 -14.50 32.90 -2.49
N PRO A 268 -15.07 31.87 -3.14
CA PRO A 268 -16.20 32.04 -4.04
C PRO A 268 -17.30 32.84 -3.35
N GLU A 269 -18.02 33.70 -4.09
CA GLU A 269 -19.20 34.39 -3.56
C GLU A 269 -20.43 33.46 -3.45
N ARG A 270 -20.33 32.26 -4.03
CA ARG A 270 -21.43 31.29 -4.13
C ARG A 270 -20.89 29.88 -4.01
N LEU A 271 -21.77 29.01 -3.51
CA LEU A 271 -21.56 27.58 -3.56
C LEU A 271 -21.40 27.13 -5.02
N ASP A 272 -20.51 26.17 -5.29
CA ASP A 272 -20.35 25.66 -6.65
C ASP A 272 -21.64 24.97 -7.15
N ALA A 273 -21.80 24.92 -8.47
CA ALA A 273 -23.03 24.42 -9.09
C ALA A 273 -23.33 22.97 -8.71
N GLY A 274 -22.31 22.11 -8.64
CA GLY A 274 -22.47 20.69 -8.30
C GLY A 274 -22.92 20.49 -6.87
N SER A 275 -22.29 21.18 -5.92
CA SER A 275 -22.72 21.20 -4.52
C SER A 275 -24.15 21.74 -4.38
N CYS A 276 -24.50 22.82 -5.10
CA CYS A 276 -25.86 23.35 -5.07
C CYS A 276 -26.89 22.39 -5.70
N ASP A 277 -26.54 21.67 -6.77
CA ASP A 277 -27.37 20.65 -7.41
C ASP A 277 -27.62 19.49 -6.44
N PHE A 278 -26.56 18.96 -5.82
CA PHE A 278 -26.63 17.94 -4.79
C PHE A 278 -27.61 18.29 -3.66
N LEU A 279 -27.53 19.52 -3.13
CA LEU A 279 -28.43 19.98 -2.08
C LEU A 279 -29.91 20.02 -2.51
N PHE A 280 -30.20 20.14 -3.79
CA PHE A 280 -31.57 20.24 -4.29
C PHE A 280 -32.14 18.92 -4.79
N THR A 281 -31.33 18.12 -5.48
CA THR A 281 -31.73 16.82 -5.97
C THR A 281 -31.73 15.84 -4.80
N GLU A 282 -30.54 15.50 -4.31
CA GLU A 282 -30.34 14.43 -3.32
C GLU A 282 -30.90 14.79 -1.95
N VAL A 283 -30.50 15.94 -1.40
CA VAL A 283 -30.85 16.28 -0.01
C VAL A 283 -32.35 16.52 0.14
N LEU A 284 -32.98 17.30 -0.74
CA LEU A 284 -34.43 17.52 -0.64
C LEU A 284 -35.27 16.28 -0.92
N ASP A 285 -34.81 15.35 -1.78
CA ASP A 285 -35.50 14.06 -1.96
C ASP A 285 -35.44 13.22 -0.70
N ARG A 286 -34.29 13.19 -0.01
CA ARG A 286 -34.15 12.51 1.28
C ARG A 286 -35.03 13.15 2.35
N CYS A 287 -35.10 14.48 2.40
CA CYS A 287 -36.01 15.18 3.31
C CYS A 287 -37.48 14.81 3.06
N LYS A 288 -37.89 14.68 1.80
CA LYS A 288 -39.24 14.22 1.44
C LYS A 288 -39.49 12.76 1.87
N GLN A 289 -38.48 11.90 1.75
CA GLN A 289 -38.56 10.48 2.15
C GLN A 289 -38.60 10.27 3.67
N ALA A 290 -38.06 11.20 4.46
CA ALA A 290 -38.07 11.15 5.93
C ALA A 290 -39.46 11.39 6.57
N ALA A 291 -40.54 11.16 5.81
CA ALA A 291 -41.93 11.42 6.16
C ALA A 291 -42.25 10.97 7.60
N GLY A 292 -42.71 11.90 8.43
CA GLY A 292 -43.05 11.67 9.84
C GLY A 292 -42.00 12.17 10.85
N ASN A 293 -40.79 12.55 10.43
CA ASN A 293 -39.77 13.10 11.34
C ASN A 293 -39.13 14.42 10.84
N CYS A 294 -39.98 15.37 10.43
CA CYS A 294 -39.57 16.66 9.83
C CYS A 294 -38.89 17.65 10.80
N ALA A 295 -38.73 17.26 12.07
CA ALA A 295 -37.99 18.03 13.06
C ALA A 295 -36.47 17.74 13.02
N ARG A 296 -36.03 16.66 12.35
CA ARG A 296 -34.61 16.33 12.22
C ARG A 296 -33.87 17.38 11.39
N THR A 297 -32.61 17.58 11.75
CA THR A 297 -31.67 18.37 10.95
C THR A 297 -31.34 17.63 9.65
N VAL A 298 -30.90 18.39 8.64
CA VAL A 298 -30.41 17.82 7.37
C VAL A 298 -29.32 16.80 7.63
N GLU A 299 -28.34 17.14 8.49
CA GLU A 299 -27.26 16.23 8.88
C GLU A 299 -27.79 14.87 9.37
N LYS A 300 -28.75 14.87 10.30
CA LYS A 300 -29.32 13.64 10.84
C LYS A 300 -30.09 12.84 9.78
N ILE A 301 -30.71 13.50 8.81
CA ILE A 301 -31.42 12.81 7.72
C ILE A 301 -30.40 12.12 6.78
N LEU A 302 -29.27 12.77 6.50
CA LEU A 302 -28.24 12.23 5.63
C LEU A 302 -27.40 11.15 6.31
N PHE A 303 -27.16 11.27 7.62
CA PHE A 303 -26.46 10.26 8.42
C PHE A 303 -27.17 8.91 8.44
N ASP A 304 -28.51 8.89 8.43
CA ASP A 304 -29.31 7.66 8.36
C ASP A 304 -29.32 7.03 6.95
N GLY A 305 -28.76 7.72 5.96
CA GLY A 305 -28.68 7.25 4.58
C GLY A 305 -27.33 6.64 4.22
N PRO A 306 -27.10 6.38 2.92
CA PRO A 306 -25.78 6.05 2.40
C PRO A 306 -24.71 7.06 2.84
N MET A 307 -23.58 6.55 3.35
CA MET A 307 -22.47 7.37 3.85
C MET A 307 -21.93 8.38 2.84
N ALA A 308 -22.03 8.09 1.54
CA ALA A 308 -21.68 9.02 0.48
C ALA A 308 -22.38 10.38 0.62
N TYR A 309 -23.66 10.39 1.03
CA TYR A 309 -24.40 11.65 1.22
C TYR A 309 -23.91 12.43 2.43
N TYR A 310 -23.66 11.73 3.53
CA TYR A 310 -23.11 12.37 4.73
C TYR A 310 -21.74 12.96 4.44
N ARG A 311 -20.90 12.27 3.66
CA ARG A 311 -19.59 12.75 3.25
C ARG A 311 -19.68 14.02 2.39
N SER A 312 -20.53 14.02 1.37
CA SER A 312 -20.78 15.23 0.56
C SER A 312 -21.30 16.38 1.42
N TRP A 313 -22.21 16.10 2.36
CA TRP A 313 -22.70 17.08 3.32
C TRP A 313 -21.61 17.61 4.25
N ALA A 314 -20.74 16.76 4.78
CA ALA A 314 -19.65 17.16 5.67
C ALA A 314 -18.73 18.19 5.00
N ALA A 315 -18.50 18.02 3.69
CA ALA A 315 -17.71 18.97 2.92
C ALA A 315 -18.47 20.28 2.61
N ILE A 316 -19.73 20.17 2.16
CA ILE A 316 -20.56 21.33 1.77
C ILE A 316 -20.97 22.18 2.98
N SER A 317 -21.20 21.57 4.13
CA SER A 317 -21.63 22.25 5.36
C SER A 317 -20.57 23.20 5.93
N GLN A 318 -19.31 23.00 5.54
CA GLN A 318 -18.21 23.90 5.87
C GLN A 318 -18.10 25.07 4.88
N ASP A 319 -18.80 25.07 3.74
CA ASP A 319 -18.73 26.19 2.80
C ASP A 319 -19.40 27.44 3.41
N PRO A 320 -18.70 28.59 3.51
CA PRO A 320 -19.26 29.81 4.07
C PRO A 320 -20.45 30.35 3.28
N ASN A 321 -20.61 29.99 2.01
CA ASN A 321 -21.70 30.42 1.14
C ASN A 321 -22.96 29.57 1.26
N LEU A 322 -22.91 28.48 2.02
CA LEU A 322 -24.10 27.73 2.36
C LEU A 322 -24.94 28.49 3.37
N ASN A 323 -26.18 28.84 2.98
CA ASN A 323 -27.20 29.28 3.91
C ASN A 323 -27.92 28.06 4.51
N GLN A 324 -27.29 27.46 5.52
CA GLN A 324 -27.80 26.27 6.19
C GLN A 324 -29.22 26.46 6.78
N PRO A 325 -29.56 27.58 7.45
CA PRO A 325 -30.94 27.81 7.90
C PRO A 325 -31.98 27.79 6.76
N ALA A 326 -31.65 28.37 5.60
CA ALA A 326 -32.53 28.31 4.43
C ALA A 326 -32.69 26.88 3.89
N LEU A 327 -31.61 26.09 3.87
CA LEU A 327 -31.66 24.68 3.50
C LEU A 327 -32.53 23.87 4.45
N GLU A 328 -32.37 24.05 5.77
CA GLU A 328 -33.17 23.35 6.78
C GLU A 328 -34.66 23.68 6.65
N LYS A 329 -34.99 24.95 6.37
CA LYS A 329 -36.37 25.38 6.09
C LYS A 329 -36.92 24.71 4.82
N ALA A 330 -36.14 24.65 3.74
CA ALA A 330 -36.54 23.99 2.50
C ALA A 330 -36.75 22.48 2.71
N CYS A 331 -35.84 21.83 3.43
CA CYS A 331 -35.91 20.42 3.81
C CYS A 331 -37.18 20.12 4.62
N ARG A 332 -37.48 20.92 5.65
CA ARG A 332 -38.72 20.77 6.44
C ARG A 332 -39.98 20.93 5.60
N SER A 333 -39.99 21.92 4.69
CA SER A 333 -41.11 22.12 3.77
C SER A 333 -41.34 20.91 2.86
N ALA A 334 -40.26 20.36 2.29
CA ALA A 334 -40.32 19.16 1.45
C ALA A 334 -40.81 17.92 2.24
N CYS A 335 -40.34 17.74 3.47
CA CYS A 335 -40.75 16.67 4.37
C CYS A 335 -42.25 16.74 4.73
N LEU A 336 -42.79 17.95 4.93
CA LEU A 336 -44.22 18.18 5.20
C LEU A 336 -45.13 18.00 3.96
N GLY A 337 -44.60 17.45 2.87
CA GLY A 337 -45.37 17.18 1.65
C GLY A 337 -45.69 18.40 0.81
N ARG A 338 -45.11 19.57 1.08
CA ARG A 338 -45.35 20.82 0.32
C ARG A 338 -44.58 20.88 -1.01
N GLY A 339 -43.93 19.79 -1.41
CA GLY A 339 -43.10 19.71 -2.61
C GLY A 339 -41.74 20.39 -2.45
N LYS A 340 -40.87 20.21 -3.45
CA LYS A 340 -39.61 20.94 -3.54
C LYS A 340 -39.87 22.38 -3.99
N PRO A 341 -39.13 23.39 -3.48
CA PRO A 341 -39.15 24.72 -4.05
C PRO A 341 -38.69 24.71 -5.51
N VAL A 342 -38.97 25.78 -6.25
CA VAL A 342 -38.44 25.95 -7.62
C VAL A 342 -36.91 26.08 -7.55
N ARG A 343 -36.19 25.38 -8.44
CA ARG A 343 -34.71 25.33 -8.46
C ARG A 343 -34.06 26.71 -8.38
N LYS A 344 -34.53 27.67 -9.18
CA LYS A 344 -34.00 29.04 -9.19
C LYS A 344 -34.16 29.75 -7.84
N SER A 345 -35.33 29.65 -7.21
CA SER A 345 -35.57 30.23 -5.88
C SER A 345 -34.77 29.54 -4.78
N PHE A 346 -34.58 28.22 -4.89
CA PHE A 346 -33.75 27.47 -3.95
C PHE A 346 -32.29 27.90 -4.04
N ALA A 347 -31.72 27.93 -5.25
CA ALA A 347 -30.34 28.33 -5.45
C ALA A 347 -30.05 29.73 -4.90
N ALA A 348 -30.97 30.69 -5.13
CA ALA A 348 -30.85 32.04 -4.59
C ALA A 348 -30.92 32.11 -3.05
N ALA A 349 -31.72 31.25 -2.42
CA ALA A 349 -31.89 31.26 -0.96
C ALA A 349 -30.80 30.48 -0.21
N VAL A 350 -30.32 29.37 -0.80
CA VAL A 350 -29.46 28.38 -0.14
C VAL A 350 -28.00 28.47 -0.58
N CYS A 351 -27.75 28.70 -1.87
CA CYS A 351 -26.43 28.54 -2.50
C CYS A 351 -25.71 29.85 -2.79
N SER A 352 -26.31 31.00 -2.47
CA SER A 352 -25.68 32.30 -2.57
C SER A 352 -25.70 32.98 -1.22
N SER A 353 -24.54 33.46 -0.79
CA SER A 353 -24.40 34.27 0.41
C SER A 353 -25.04 35.64 0.17
N ALA A 354 -26.34 35.75 0.41
CA ALA A 354 -26.87 36.99 0.97
C ALA A 354 -26.44 37.03 2.45
N ILE A 355 -25.14 37.17 2.72
CA ILE A 355 -24.71 37.61 4.04
C ILE A 355 -25.03 39.11 4.05
N THR A 356 -26.28 39.44 4.38
CA THR A 356 -26.57 40.72 5.03
C THR A 356 -25.69 40.76 6.28
N ARG A 357 -24.60 41.53 6.21
CA ARG A 357 -23.84 41.95 7.40
C ARG A 357 -24.70 42.80 8.29
#